data_AF-N1R3A3-F1
#
_entry.id   AF-N1R3A3-F1
#
_cell.length_a   1.000
_cell.length_b   1.000
_cell.length_c   1.000
_cell.angle_alpha   90.00
_cell.angle_beta   90.00
_cell.angle_gamma   90.00
#
_symmetry.space_group_name_H-M   'P 1'
#
loop_
_entity.id
_entity.type
_entity.pdbx_description
1 polymer ?
#
loop_
_entity_poly.entity_id
_entity_poly.type
_entity_poly.pdbx_seq_one_letter_code
_entity_poly.pdbx_strand_id
1 'polypeptide(L)'
;MVGRRSNPGGDKNKIKIQKRKAKVLLAIRSQGGEQALIQTLNRARDLYRQRSQPAPNIDELASLLAQCAIAEAQSSNPNPLAPGSDPVTVLNSDEACILAECGRKQIILDAFNDGSSFICLKCGGLFSTSRKDEHLAYWCGAA
;
A
#
# COMPACT_ATOMS: atom_id res chain seq x y z
N MET A 1 -12.22 -45.57 -47.98
CA MET A 1 -11.38 -45.85 -46.78
C MET A 1 -10.64 -44.57 -46.39
N VAL A 2 -11.06 -43.88 -45.33
CA VAL A 2 -10.31 -42.73 -44.80
C VAL A 2 -9.58 -43.21 -43.55
N GLY A 3 -8.28 -43.44 -43.67
CA GLY A 3 -7.43 -43.91 -42.60
C GLY A 3 -7.25 -42.83 -41.53
N ARG A 4 -7.64 -43.14 -40.28
CA ARG A 4 -7.39 -42.30 -39.11
C ARG A 4 -5.88 -42.22 -38.90
N ARG A 5 -5.27 -41.06 -39.13
CA ARG A 5 -3.87 -40.80 -38.75
C ARG A 5 -3.82 -40.62 -37.25
N SER A 6 -3.42 -41.67 -36.52
CA SER A 6 -3.08 -41.56 -35.09
C SER A 6 -1.89 -40.61 -34.94
N ASN A 7 -1.98 -39.62 -34.05
CA ASN A 7 -0.90 -38.65 -33.78
C ASN A 7 0.03 -39.19 -32.67
N PRO A 8 1.18 -39.82 -33.02
CA PRO A 8 2.04 -40.51 -32.05
C PRO A 8 2.74 -39.56 -31.07
N GLY A 9 2.76 -38.25 -31.34
CA GLY A 9 3.33 -37.25 -30.43
C GLY A 9 2.40 -36.88 -29.27
N GLY A 10 1.09 -36.90 -29.51
CA GLY A 10 0.08 -36.58 -28.49
C GLY A 10 0.02 -37.61 -27.37
N ASP A 11 0.09 -38.89 -27.73
CA ASP A 11 -0.01 -39.99 -26.76
C ASP A 11 1.22 -40.08 -25.85
N LYS A 12 2.42 -39.82 -26.39
CA LYS A 12 3.67 -39.79 -25.60
C LYS A 12 3.65 -38.70 -24.53
N ASN A 13 3.14 -37.52 -24.85
CA ASN A 13 3.00 -36.44 -23.88
C ASN A 13 1.92 -36.74 -22.83
N LYS A 14 0.78 -37.32 -23.23
CA LYS A 14 -0.25 -37.76 -22.28
C LYS A 14 0.29 -38.81 -21.31
N ILE A 15 1.03 -39.80 -21.80
CA ILE A 15 1.67 -40.83 -20.97
C ILE A 15 2.69 -40.21 -20.01
N LYS A 16 3.50 -39.25 -20.47
CA LYS A 16 4.49 -38.55 -19.64
C LYS A 16 3.84 -37.73 -18.53
N ILE A 17 2.75 -37.03 -18.84
CA ILE A 17 1.97 -36.25 -17.86
C ILE A 17 1.32 -37.20 -16.84
N GLN A 18 0.73 -38.30 -17.30
CA GLN A 18 0.08 -39.29 -16.43
C GLN A 18 1.06 -39.96 -15.47
N LYS A 19 2.25 -40.34 -15.94
CA LYS A 19 3.32 -40.90 -15.09
C LYS A 19 3.80 -39.91 -14.03
N ARG A 20 3.91 -38.63 -14.37
CA ARG A 20 4.26 -37.58 -13.39
C ARG A 20 3.19 -37.42 -12.32
N LYS A 21 1.91 -37.37 -12.71
CA LYS A 21 0.78 -37.31 -11.76
C LYS A 21 0.77 -38.50 -10.81
N ALA A 22 0.95 -39.72 -11.32
CA ALA A 22 0.99 -40.93 -10.50
C ALA A 22 2.16 -40.92 -9.50
N LYS A 23 3.34 -40.46 -9.92
CA LYS A 23 4.52 -40.34 -9.04
C LYS A 23 4.28 -39.34 -7.90
N VAL A 24 3.66 -38.20 -8.20
CA VAL A 24 3.31 -37.18 -7.18
C VAL A 24 2.27 -37.72 -6.19
N LEU A 25 1.22 -38.38 -6.68
CA LEU A 25 0.19 -38.97 -5.82
C LEU A 25 0.75 -40.06 -4.90
N LEU A 26 1.65 -40.91 -5.41
CA LEU A 26 2.31 -41.93 -4.60
C LEU A 26 3.20 -41.31 -3.51
N ALA A 27 3.94 -40.26 -3.85
CA ALA A 27 4.78 -39.54 -2.90
C ALA A 27 3.94 -38.90 -1.78
N ILE A 28 2.85 -38.20 -2.13
CA ILE A 28 1.90 -37.62 -1.17
C ILE A 28 1.35 -38.71 -0.25
N ARG A 29 0.91 -39.85 -0.82
CA ARG A 29 0.36 -40.97 -0.05
C ARG A 29 1.39 -41.61 0.89
N SER A 30 2.67 -41.66 0.50
CA SER A 30 3.76 -42.20 1.33
C SER A 30 4.15 -41.32 2.51
N GLN A 31 3.81 -40.01 2.46
CA GLN A 31 4.14 -39.02 3.50
C GLN A 31 2.95 -38.69 4.41
N GLY A 32 1.91 -39.54 4.45
CA GLY A 32 0.70 -39.32 5.26
C GLY A 32 -0.48 -38.73 4.49
N GLY A 33 -0.38 -38.66 3.16
CA GLY A 33 -1.48 -38.28 2.28
C GLY A 33 -1.92 -36.83 2.43
N GLU A 34 -3.21 -36.60 2.27
CA GLU A 34 -3.84 -35.29 2.40
C GLU A 34 -3.72 -34.72 3.83
N GLN A 35 -3.70 -35.57 4.85
CA GLN A 35 -3.63 -35.14 6.25
C GLN A 35 -2.30 -34.43 6.57
N ALA A 36 -1.18 -34.93 6.06
CA ALA A 36 0.12 -34.26 6.22
C ALA A 36 0.16 -32.88 5.51
N LEU A 37 -0.53 -32.77 4.38
CA LEU A 37 -0.67 -31.50 3.65
C LEU A 37 -1.53 -30.50 4.43
N ILE A 38 -2.68 -30.95 4.97
CA ILE A 38 -3.55 -30.13 5.83
C ILE A 38 -2.78 -29.65 7.07
N GLN A 39 -2.01 -30.53 7.73
CA GLN A 39 -1.19 -30.16 8.88
C GLN A 39 -0.13 -29.12 8.51
N THR A 40 0.55 -29.29 7.37
CA THR A 40 1.55 -28.33 6.90
C THR A 40 0.93 -26.97 6.58
N LEU A 41 -0.23 -26.95 5.91
CA LEU A 41 -0.97 -25.73 5.60
C LEU A 41 -1.47 -25.02 6.86
N ASN A 42 -2.03 -25.76 7.82
CA ASN A 42 -2.46 -25.21 9.10
C ASN A 42 -1.28 -24.59 9.85
N ARG A 43 -0.15 -25.29 9.92
CA ARG A 43 1.08 -24.76 10.53
C ARG A 43 1.56 -23.48 9.85
N ALA A 44 1.56 -23.43 8.51
CA ALA A 44 1.93 -22.23 7.77
C ALA A 44 0.97 -21.06 8.05
N ARG A 45 -0.33 -21.33 8.15
CA ARG A 45 -1.35 -20.34 8.48
C ARG A 45 -1.16 -19.77 9.88
N ASP A 46 -0.85 -20.61 10.86
CA ASP A 46 -0.63 -20.18 12.24
C ASP A 46 0.61 -19.30 12.36
N LEU A 47 1.70 -19.64 11.66
CA LEU A 47 2.90 -18.80 11.58
C LEU A 47 2.62 -17.44 10.92
N TYR A 48 1.79 -17.42 9.87
CA TYR A 48 1.38 -16.16 9.24
C TYR A 48 0.58 -15.29 10.20
N ARG A 49 -0.37 -15.89 10.94
CA ARG A 49 -1.14 -15.17 11.98
C ARG A 49 -0.25 -14.61 13.06
N GLN A 50 0.68 -15.39 13.59
CA GLN A 50 1.62 -14.92 14.62
C GLN A 50 2.46 -13.73 14.12
N ARG A 51 2.86 -13.75 12.84
CA ARG A 51 3.61 -12.65 12.23
C ARG A 51 2.74 -11.41 11.94
N SER A 52 1.46 -11.60 11.63
CA SER A 52 0.53 -10.50 11.34
C SER A 52 -0.06 -9.86 12.59
N GLN A 53 -0.04 -10.55 13.74
CA GLN A 53 -0.43 -9.93 14.99
C GLN A 53 0.57 -8.81 15.32
N PRO A 54 0.09 -7.58 15.54
CA PRO A 54 0.92 -6.52 16.10
C PRO A 54 1.52 -7.07 17.40
N ALA A 55 2.84 -7.09 17.50
CA ALA A 55 3.45 -7.45 18.76
C ALA A 55 2.93 -6.48 19.84
N PRO A 56 2.56 -6.96 21.04
CA PRO A 56 1.87 -6.13 22.04
C PRO A 56 2.69 -4.90 22.45
N ASN A 57 4.01 -4.95 22.29
CA ASN A 57 4.92 -3.82 22.49
C ASN A 57 4.76 -2.68 21.46
N ILE A 58 4.34 -2.98 20.23
CA ILE A 58 4.12 -1.97 19.18
C ILE A 58 2.84 -1.20 19.48
N ASP A 59 1.81 -1.87 20.00
CA ASP A 59 0.54 -1.23 20.36
C ASP A 59 0.69 -0.30 21.58
N GLU A 60 1.47 -0.72 22.58
CA GLU A 60 1.84 0.12 23.73
C GLU A 60 2.64 1.35 23.28
N LEU A 61 3.64 1.18 22.41
CA LEU A 61 4.42 2.28 21.86
C LEU A 61 3.55 3.23 21.01
N ALA A 62 2.66 2.69 20.18
CA ALA A 62 1.72 3.49 19.40
C ALA A 62 0.79 4.31 20.31
N SER A 63 0.34 3.73 21.43
CA SER A 63 -0.46 4.43 22.44
C SER A 63 0.31 5.57 23.09
N LEU A 64 1.58 5.35 23.46
CA LEU A 64 2.44 6.40 24.03
C LEU A 64 2.70 7.53 23.03
N LEU A 65 2.98 7.21 21.77
CA LEU A 65 3.19 8.21 20.71
C LEU A 65 1.91 9.02 20.44
N ALA A 66 0.75 8.37 20.44
CA ALA A 66 -0.53 9.07 20.32
C ALA A 66 -0.79 10.02 21.49
N GLN A 67 -0.43 9.62 22.72
CA GLN A 67 -0.54 10.49 23.91
C GLN A 67 0.38 11.71 23.82
N CYS A 68 1.62 11.55 23.35
CA CYS A 68 2.53 12.68 23.12
C CYS A 68 1.97 13.66 22.08
N ALA A 69 1.50 13.17 20.93
CA ALA A 69 0.94 14.02 19.88
C ALA A 69 -0.30 14.82 20.34
N ILE A 70 -1.17 14.21 21.15
CA ILE A 70 -2.34 14.89 21.72
C ILE A 70 -1.90 15.99 22.70
N ALA A 71 -0.93 15.72 23.57
CA ALA A 71 -0.41 16.70 24.52
C ALA A 71 0.25 17.89 23.82
N GLU A 72 0.99 17.64 22.74
CA GLU A 72 1.60 18.69 21.91
C GLU A 72 0.52 19.58 21.27
N ALA A 73 -0.51 18.99 20.66
CA ALA A 73 -1.62 19.72 20.03
C ALA A 73 -2.48 20.54 21.01
N GLN A 74 -2.55 20.14 22.28
CA GLN A 74 -3.25 20.90 23.32
C GLN A 74 -2.43 22.07 23.87
N SER A 75 -1.12 22.05 23.69
CA SER A 75 -0.23 23.15 24.09
C SER A 75 -0.18 24.29 23.07
N SER A 76 -0.46 23.99 21.80
CA SER A 76 -0.63 24.98 20.73
C SER A 76 -2.04 25.60 20.82
N ASN A 77 -2.16 26.73 21.51
CA ASN A 77 -3.39 27.53 21.56
C ASN A 77 -3.63 28.23 20.21
N PRO A 78 -4.65 27.86 19.41
CA PRO A 78 -4.91 28.52 18.15
C PRO A 78 -5.80 29.74 18.39
N ASN A 79 -5.22 30.93 18.33
CA ASN A 79 -5.98 32.17 18.24
C ASN A 79 -6.75 32.18 16.90
N PRO A 80 -8.07 32.42 16.84
CA PRO A 80 -8.83 32.29 15.60
C PRO A 80 -8.47 33.41 14.61
N LEU A 81 -7.80 33.08 13.50
CA LEU A 81 -7.52 34.04 12.44
C LEU A 81 -8.74 34.18 11.52
N ALA A 82 -9.18 35.43 11.33
CA ALA A 82 -10.35 35.86 10.57
C ALA A 82 -10.31 35.46 9.08
N PRO A 83 -11.48 35.36 8.41
CA PRO A 83 -11.57 34.92 7.02
C PRO A 83 -11.21 36.06 6.06
N GLY A 84 -10.10 35.90 5.35
CA GLY A 84 -9.72 36.75 4.22
C GLY A 84 -8.21 36.84 4.09
N SER A 85 -7.59 35.88 3.41
CA SER A 85 -6.17 36.00 3.06
C SER A 85 -5.87 35.25 1.77
N ASP A 86 -5.13 35.94 0.92
CA ASP A 86 -4.68 35.55 -0.41
C ASP A 86 -4.04 34.15 -0.47
N PRO A 87 -4.06 33.47 -1.64
CA PRO A 87 -3.53 32.11 -1.79
C PRO A 87 -2.02 31.98 -1.48
N VAL A 88 -1.28 33.11 -1.43
CA VAL A 88 0.14 33.15 -1.03
C VAL A 88 0.32 33.05 0.49
N THR A 89 -0.65 33.54 1.27
CA THR A 89 -0.63 33.47 2.74
C THR A 89 -1.00 32.09 3.29
N VAL A 90 -1.68 31.25 2.51
CA VAL A 90 -1.98 29.85 2.91
C VAL A 90 -0.71 29.00 2.98
N LEU A 91 0.28 29.27 2.12
CA LEU A 91 1.63 28.66 2.21
C LEU A 91 2.46 29.19 3.39
N ASN A 92 2.04 30.31 3.99
CA ASN A 92 2.69 30.90 5.15
C ASN A 92 1.99 30.54 6.47
N SER A 93 0.93 29.74 6.41
CA SER A 93 0.45 29.03 7.58
C SER A 93 1.41 27.87 7.81
N ASP A 94 2.37 28.08 8.72
CA ASP A 94 3.35 27.07 9.15
C ASP A 94 2.71 25.78 9.73
N GLU A 95 1.37 25.77 9.85
CA GLU A 95 0.54 24.73 10.44
C GLU A 95 -0.05 23.72 9.42
N ALA A 96 0.04 23.95 8.10
CA ALA A 96 -0.71 23.13 7.13
C ALA A 96 0.11 22.06 6.39
N CYS A 97 1.44 22.09 6.48
CA CYS A 97 2.30 21.15 5.76
C CYS A 97 3.38 20.57 6.68
N ILE A 98 3.41 19.24 6.79
CA ILE A 98 4.39 18.49 7.60
C ILE A 98 5.84 18.94 7.30
N LEU A 99 6.14 19.33 6.06
CA LEU A 99 7.46 19.84 5.69
C LEU A 99 7.75 21.24 6.27
N ALA A 100 6.74 22.10 6.40
CA ALA A 100 6.87 23.40 7.06
C ALA A 100 7.06 23.23 8.58
N GLU A 101 6.25 22.35 9.20
CA GLU A 101 6.32 22.02 10.64
C GLU A 101 7.70 21.45 11.03
N CYS A 102 8.30 20.60 10.19
CA CYS A 102 9.63 20.04 10.43
C CYS A 102 10.80 21.01 10.14
N GLY A 103 10.55 22.31 9.93
CA GLY A 103 11.60 23.28 9.56
C GLY A 103 12.22 23.06 8.18
N ARG A 104 11.60 22.24 7.33
CA ARG A 104 12.04 21.92 5.95
C ARG A 104 11.21 22.64 4.89
N LYS A 105 10.68 23.82 5.24
CA LYS A 105 9.88 24.69 4.35
C LYS A 105 10.59 25.03 3.04
N GLN A 106 11.93 25.08 3.05
CA GLN A 106 12.73 25.36 1.87
C GLN A 106 12.46 24.38 0.72
N ILE A 107 12.16 23.11 1.02
CA ILE A 107 11.85 22.10 -0.01
C ILE A 107 10.57 22.46 -0.75
N ILE A 108 9.56 22.98 -0.04
CA ILE A 108 8.30 23.42 -0.64
C ILE A 108 8.55 24.65 -1.53
N LEU A 109 9.37 25.59 -1.04
CA LEU A 109 9.67 26.83 -1.75
C LEU A 109 10.48 26.56 -3.02
N ASP A 110 11.45 25.65 -2.96
CA ASP A 110 12.24 25.23 -4.11
C ASP A 110 11.36 24.52 -5.14
N ALA A 111 10.47 23.63 -4.70
CA ALA A 111 9.49 22.91 -5.55
C ALA A 111 8.39 23.82 -6.14
N PHE A 112 8.21 25.02 -5.58
CA PHE A 112 7.33 26.05 -6.13
C PHE A 112 8.09 26.91 -7.14
N ASN A 113 9.32 27.32 -6.81
CA ASN A 113 10.19 28.12 -7.68
C ASN A 113 10.59 27.37 -8.95
N ASP A 114 10.81 26.05 -8.86
CA ASP A 114 11.10 25.21 -10.02
C ASP A 114 9.84 24.86 -10.86
N GLY A 115 8.66 25.23 -10.38
CA GLY A 115 7.38 24.94 -11.03
C GLY A 115 7.02 23.46 -11.09
N SER A 116 7.70 22.60 -10.32
CA SER A 116 7.48 21.15 -10.29
C SER A 116 6.24 20.75 -9.50
N SER A 117 5.72 21.65 -8.66
CA SER A 117 4.50 21.48 -7.87
C SER A 117 3.49 22.60 -8.09
N PHE A 118 2.20 22.29 -7.95
CA PHE A 118 1.11 23.25 -7.99
C PHE A 118 0.10 22.99 -6.86
N ILE A 119 -0.55 24.06 -6.41
CA ILE A 119 -1.66 23.98 -5.45
C ILE A 119 -2.96 23.99 -6.22
N CYS A 120 -3.81 22.98 -5.99
CA CYS A 120 -5.13 22.96 -6.57
C CYS A 120 -6.07 23.88 -5.78
N LEU A 121 -6.54 24.96 -6.41
CA LEU A 121 -7.45 25.92 -5.76
C LEU A 121 -8.84 25.34 -5.44
N LYS A 122 -9.22 24.19 -6.01
CA LYS A 122 -10.50 23.54 -5.74
C LYS A 122 -10.49 22.69 -4.47
N CYS A 123 -9.43 21.92 -4.22
CA CYS A 123 -9.34 21.02 -3.06
C CYS A 123 -8.29 21.42 -2.03
N GLY A 124 -7.47 22.45 -2.30
CA GLY A 124 -6.37 22.89 -1.43
C GLY A 124 -5.15 21.96 -1.43
N GLY A 125 -5.18 20.84 -2.15
CA GLY A 125 -4.09 19.88 -2.18
C GLY A 125 -2.88 20.34 -3.02
N LEU A 126 -1.69 19.95 -2.57
CA LEU A 126 -0.42 20.15 -3.28
C LEU A 126 -0.10 18.90 -4.11
N PHE A 127 0.14 19.07 -5.40
CA PHE A 127 0.46 17.99 -6.34
C PHE A 127 1.62 18.37 -7.25
N SER A 128 2.30 17.38 -7.81
CA SER A 128 3.29 17.65 -8.87
C SER A 128 2.59 18.20 -10.11
N THR A 129 3.20 19.21 -10.74
CA THR A 129 2.76 19.84 -11.98
C THR A 129 2.57 18.82 -13.11
N SER A 130 3.37 17.75 -13.15
CA SER A 130 3.24 16.72 -14.19
C SER A 130 1.91 15.97 -14.14
N ARG A 131 1.22 15.96 -12.98
CA ARG A 131 -0.07 15.29 -12.78
C ARG A 131 -1.22 16.28 -12.64
N LYS A 132 -1.01 17.54 -13.01
CA LYS A 132 -2.03 18.58 -12.91
C LYS A 132 -3.29 18.21 -13.68
N ASP A 133 -3.13 17.79 -14.93
CA ASP A 133 -4.27 17.46 -15.78
C ASP A 133 -5.01 16.21 -15.28
N GLU A 134 -4.28 15.19 -14.85
CA GLU A 134 -4.85 13.97 -14.24
C GLU A 134 -5.63 14.30 -12.96
N HIS A 135 -5.04 15.13 -12.09
CA HIS A 135 -5.70 15.59 -10.88
C HIS A 135 -7.00 16.32 -11.21
N LEU A 136 -6.96 17.32 -12.10
CA LEU A 136 -8.14 18.10 -12.45
C LEU A 136 -9.23 17.27 -13.15
N ALA A 137 -8.83 16.24 -13.90
CA ALA A 137 -9.74 15.39 -14.65
C ALA A 137 -10.39 14.27 -13.81
N TYR A 138 -9.66 13.67 -12.87
CA TYR A 138 -10.09 12.42 -12.22
C TYR A 138 -10.07 12.43 -10.69
N TRP A 139 -9.25 13.26 -10.05
CA TRP A 139 -9.03 13.21 -8.59
C TRP A 139 -9.63 14.40 -7.85
N CYS A 140 -9.69 15.55 -8.53
CA CYS A 140 -10.15 16.79 -7.96
C CYS A 140 -11.67 16.79 -7.87
N GLY A 141 -12.20 16.52 -6.67
CA GLY A 141 -13.65 16.48 -6.42
C GLY A 141 -14.21 15.08 -6.20
N ALA A 142 -13.38 14.09 -5.84
CA ALA A 142 -13.83 12.82 -5.26
C ALA A 142 -13.97 12.90 -3.72
N ALA A 143 -14.46 14.03 -3.20
CA ALA A 143 -14.79 14.23 -1.79
C ALA A 143 -16.26 14.64 -1.66
#